data_AF-A0A8J3IUE6-F1
#
_entry.id   AF-A0A8J3IUE6-F1
#
_cell.length_a   1.000
_cell.length_b   1.000
_cell.length_c   1.000
_cell.angle_alpha   90.00
_cell.angle_beta   90.00
_cell.angle_gamma   90.00
#
_symmetry.space_group_name_H-M   'P 1'
#
loop_
_entity.id
_entity.type
_entity.pdbx_description
1 polymer ?
#
loop_
_entity_poly.entity_id
_entity_poly.type
_entity_poly.pdbx_seq_one_letter_code
_entity_poly.pdbx_strand_id
1 'polypeptide(L)'
;MHSTMTTVQNLQAIITALANEKGGVGKTTLTAIFIAMLARLGYRVLGIDLDPQGHLGLLYGYHRITIGESVYSILLKYKPDVLSGPRAPMKRVLKKTLVDSSGRIFDPRQPTGDGLDIVLRKVSSQEQIETIVRAVAPDLLDNAAAGPFPASTIWYSIQQKITAALHYCDEQAFEADETETYINDLIVKETTGRYTAETWQQAQERIDAEVWTLLQQRIAESTPGPDLLPINAGAGEADTDLKKAHEYWGGQLRHALHRLQSDYDYIFIDCPPSIQSLTINALNAAQFVCIPLTPETLDLEGMVGLLDVIEQAQRQTNPDLKLAGIILNKVQSTWKLHQDGARDLRSWEGAVRVFNTEIKRNSPVVTSISNQSLIVLDQQESDYARAYWLLLEELLAVIGGPAQEVVSQIADTIRKEAQIRKEKKQAKQQVKKIEEVTASRKRA
;
A
#
# COMPACT_ATOMS: atom_id res chain seq x y z
N MET A 1 48.64 5.10 5.93
CA MET A 1 47.33 4.42 5.85
C MET A 1 46.37 5.37 5.17
N HIS A 2 45.90 5.06 3.96
CA HIS A 2 44.81 5.80 3.33
C HIS A 2 43.54 4.95 3.43
N SER A 3 42.47 5.52 3.98
CA SER A 3 41.15 4.91 3.88
C SER A 3 40.74 4.89 2.42
N THR A 4 40.44 3.71 1.89
CA THR A 4 39.78 3.58 0.59
C THR A 4 38.40 4.22 0.68
N MET A 5 38.23 5.41 0.08
CA MET A 5 36.90 5.94 -0.18
C MET A 5 36.19 4.96 -1.11
N THR A 6 35.23 4.20 -0.57
CA THR A 6 34.35 3.36 -1.36
C THR A 6 33.69 4.23 -2.41
N THR A 7 33.95 3.96 -3.69
CA THR A 7 33.36 4.73 -4.78
C THR A 7 31.86 4.55 -4.74
N VAL A 8 31.12 5.58 -4.31
CA VAL A 8 29.66 5.60 -4.38
C VAL A 8 29.30 5.60 -5.87
N GLN A 9 29.04 4.41 -6.40
CA GLN A 9 28.40 4.27 -7.69
C GLN A 9 27.03 4.95 -7.58
N ASN A 10 26.70 5.83 -8.52
CA ASN A 10 25.33 6.32 -8.68
C ASN A 10 24.46 5.17 -9.19
N LEU A 11 24.02 4.32 -8.27
CA LEU A 11 23.03 3.28 -8.53
C LEU A 11 21.75 3.98 -8.96
N GLN A 12 21.35 3.76 -10.21
CA GLN A 12 20.01 4.13 -10.66
C GLN A 12 18.99 3.21 -10.00
N ALA A 13 17.85 3.77 -9.63
CA ALA A 13 16.77 3.03 -8.98
C ALA A 13 16.34 1.79 -9.79
N ILE A 14 16.10 0.69 -9.08
CA ILE A 14 15.60 -0.54 -9.71
C ILE A 14 14.11 -0.42 -9.95
N ILE A 15 13.67 -0.50 -11.21
CA ILE A 15 12.28 -0.24 -11.62
C ILE A 15 11.55 -1.57 -11.88
N THR A 16 10.57 -1.89 -11.03
CA THR A 16 9.80 -3.13 -11.09
C THR A 16 8.30 -2.86 -11.26
N ALA A 17 7.69 -3.37 -12.32
CA ALA A 17 6.24 -3.31 -12.53
C ALA A 17 5.54 -4.57 -12.01
N LEU A 18 4.36 -4.43 -11.40
CA LEU A 18 3.47 -5.53 -11.05
C LEU A 18 2.29 -5.53 -12.04
N ALA A 19 2.27 -6.51 -12.95
CA ALA A 19 1.32 -6.56 -14.07
C ALA A 19 0.56 -7.90 -14.12
N ASN A 20 -0.74 -7.81 -14.43
CA ASN A 20 -1.65 -8.91 -14.75
C ASN A 20 -2.94 -8.24 -15.27
N GLU A 21 -3.55 -8.76 -16.34
CA GLU A 21 -4.86 -8.28 -16.78
C GLU A 21 -5.97 -8.50 -15.73
N LYS A 22 -5.97 -9.62 -15.00
CA LYS A 22 -7.05 -9.91 -14.05
C LYS A 22 -7.10 -8.90 -12.89
N GLY A 23 -8.31 -8.40 -12.63
CA GLY A 23 -8.62 -7.59 -11.46
C GLY A 23 -8.53 -8.39 -10.16
N GLY A 24 -8.08 -7.73 -9.09
CA GLY A 24 -8.13 -8.33 -7.74
C GLY A 24 -7.07 -9.41 -7.42
N VAL A 25 -6.14 -9.75 -8.31
CA VAL A 25 -4.99 -10.66 -8.02
C VAL A 25 -3.96 -10.08 -7.03
N GLY A 26 -4.15 -8.83 -6.58
CA GLY A 26 -3.37 -8.21 -5.50
C GLY A 26 -2.10 -7.48 -5.94
N LYS A 27 -2.06 -6.95 -7.18
CA LYS A 27 -0.99 -6.07 -7.69
C LYS A 27 -0.72 -4.92 -6.71
N THR A 28 -1.73 -4.10 -6.45
CA THR A 28 -1.69 -2.96 -5.51
C THR A 28 -1.24 -3.36 -4.11
N THR A 29 -1.76 -4.47 -3.60
CA THR A 29 -1.43 -4.98 -2.26
C THR A 29 0.04 -5.34 -2.15
N LEU A 30 0.60 -6.04 -3.15
CA LEU A 30 2.04 -6.38 -3.19
C LEU A 30 2.90 -5.12 -3.39
N THR A 31 2.50 -4.22 -4.30
CA THR A 31 3.20 -2.95 -4.53
C THR A 31 3.29 -2.13 -3.23
N ALA A 32 2.15 -1.93 -2.55
CA ALA A 32 2.10 -1.19 -1.29
C ALA A 32 2.97 -1.84 -0.21
N ILE A 33 2.84 -3.16 -0.01
CA ILE A 33 3.60 -3.87 1.02
C ILE A 33 5.11 -3.83 0.75
N PHE A 34 5.56 -4.05 -0.49
CA PHE A 34 6.98 -4.00 -0.82
C PHE A 34 7.59 -2.61 -0.65
N ILE A 35 6.92 -1.52 -1.09
CA ILE A 35 7.47 -0.17 -0.91
C ILE A 35 7.49 0.25 0.56
N ALA A 36 6.51 -0.17 1.36
CA ALA A 36 6.50 0.06 2.80
C ALA A 36 7.61 -0.69 3.53
N MET A 37 7.81 -1.99 3.24
CA MET A 37 8.86 -2.80 3.86
C MET A 37 10.26 -2.25 3.55
N LEU A 38 10.50 -1.84 2.30
CA LEU A 38 11.78 -1.25 1.89
C LEU A 38 12.00 0.14 2.51
N ALA A 39 10.96 0.98 2.61
CA ALA A 39 11.05 2.28 3.27
C ALA A 39 11.27 2.17 4.79
N ARG A 40 10.62 1.20 5.47
CA ARG A 40 10.87 0.91 6.90
C ARG A 40 12.29 0.37 7.18
N LEU A 41 13.04 -0.04 6.15
CA LEU A 41 14.48 -0.33 6.23
C LEU A 41 15.38 0.87 5.86
N GLY A 42 14.81 2.06 5.64
CA GLY A 42 15.53 3.30 5.32
C GLY A 42 15.92 3.50 3.85
N TYR A 43 15.46 2.63 2.94
CA TYR A 43 15.71 2.82 1.51
C TYR A 43 14.79 3.88 0.90
N ARG A 44 15.29 4.59 -0.11
CA ARG A 44 14.53 5.62 -0.82
C ARG A 44 13.65 4.92 -1.85
N VAL A 45 12.35 4.84 -1.59
CA VAL A 45 11.41 4.10 -2.46
C VAL A 45 10.38 5.04 -3.07
N LEU A 46 10.01 4.78 -4.34
CA LEU A 46 8.90 5.42 -5.03
C LEU A 46 7.86 4.37 -5.46
N GLY A 47 6.62 4.52 -5.03
CA GLY A 47 5.47 3.83 -5.64
C GLY A 47 4.81 4.67 -6.73
N ILE A 48 4.39 4.04 -7.82
CA ILE A 48 3.68 4.70 -8.92
C ILE A 48 2.34 4.00 -9.12
N ASP A 49 1.24 4.74 -8.98
CA ASP A 49 -0.11 4.24 -9.21
C ASP A 49 -0.49 4.50 -10.68
N LEU A 50 -0.79 3.45 -11.43
CA LEU A 50 -1.32 3.56 -12.80
C LEU A 50 -2.70 2.91 -12.95
N ASP A 51 -3.34 2.43 -11.88
CA ASP A 51 -4.72 1.95 -11.93
C ASP A 51 -5.67 3.16 -11.81
N PRO A 52 -6.54 3.48 -12.78
CA PRO A 52 -7.50 4.58 -12.66
C PRO A 52 -8.43 4.52 -11.42
N GLN A 53 -8.50 3.39 -10.70
CA GLN A 53 -9.14 3.31 -9.39
C GLN A 53 -8.35 4.00 -8.25
N GLY A 54 -7.05 4.26 -8.41
CA GLY A 54 -6.22 5.00 -7.44
C GLY A 54 -6.01 4.28 -6.11
N HIS A 55 -5.99 2.95 -6.12
CA HIS A 55 -5.94 2.15 -4.89
C HIS A 55 -4.56 2.19 -4.20
N LEU A 56 -3.46 2.37 -4.93
CA LEU A 56 -2.14 2.50 -4.31
C LEU A 56 -2.05 3.86 -3.60
N GLY A 57 -2.51 4.94 -4.23
CA GLY A 57 -2.61 6.25 -3.58
C GLY A 57 -3.46 6.21 -2.31
N LEU A 58 -4.60 5.52 -2.36
CA LEU A 58 -5.53 5.41 -1.23
C LEU A 58 -4.93 4.70 0.00
N LEU A 59 -4.12 3.66 -0.20
CA LEU A 59 -3.41 2.95 0.89
C LEU A 59 -2.35 3.80 1.63
N TYR A 60 -2.19 5.06 1.23
CA TYR A 60 -1.26 6.04 1.82
C TYR A 60 -1.93 7.42 1.99
N GLY A 61 -3.26 7.47 2.11
CA GLY A 61 -4.02 8.71 2.36
C GLY A 61 -4.28 9.61 1.14
N TYR A 62 -3.87 9.21 -0.07
CA TYR A 62 -4.06 9.98 -1.30
C TYR A 62 -5.30 9.53 -2.08
N HIS A 63 -6.48 9.97 -1.63
CA HIS A 63 -7.74 9.68 -2.31
C HIS A 63 -7.81 10.37 -3.70
N ARG A 64 -8.01 9.59 -4.77
CA ARG A 64 -7.89 10.03 -6.19
C ARG A 64 -8.74 11.24 -6.63
N ILE A 65 -9.70 11.68 -5.83
CA ILE A 65 -10.56 12.85 -6.09
C ILE A 65 -9.91 14.16 -5.60
N THR A 66 -9.03 14.13 -4.58
CA THR A 66 -8.31 15.33 -4.09
C THR A 66 -7.13 15.73 -4.99
N ILE A 67 -6.73 14.86 -5.91
CA ILE A 67 -5.48 14.96 -6.65
C ILE A 67 -5.70 15.77 -7.95
N GLY A 68 -5.38 17.07 -7.90
CA GLY A 68 -5.48 18.00 -9.03
C GLY A 68 -4.66 17.58 -10.27
N GLU A 69 -3.34 17.87 -10.28
CA GLU A 69 -2.42 17.31 -11.28
C GLU A 69 -1.83 16.00 -10.73
N SER A 70 -1.85 14.92 -11.52
CA SER A 70 -1.42 13.56 -11.14
C SER A 70 -0.33 13.02 -12.06
N VAL A 71 0.18 11.80 -11.80
CA VAL A 71 1.08 11.11 -12.74
C VAL A 71 0.49 11.03 -14.16
N TYR A 72 -0.79 10.67 -14.27
CA TYR A 72 -1.51 10.63 -15.56
C TYR A 72 -1.56 12.00 -16.23
N SER A 73 -1.87 13.06 -15.47
CA SER A 73 -1.90 14.43 -15.99
C SER A 73 -0.53 14.85 -16.57
N ILE A 74 0.58 14.40 -15.96
CA ILE A 74 1.92 14.64 -16.49
C ILE A 74 2.18 13.86 -17.79
N LEU A 75 1.85 12.58 -17.85
CA LEU A 75 2.05 11.75 -19.05
C LEU A 75 1.21 12.27 -20.24
N LEU A 76 0.01 12.76 -19.98
CA LEU A 76 -0.90 13.30 -21.00
C LEU A 76 -0.47 14.68 -21.51
N LYS A 77 0.06 15.55 -20.65
CA LYS A 77 0.27 16.97 -20.96
C LYS A 77 1.61 17.32 -21.59
N TYR A 78 2.64 16.48 -21.40
CA TYR A 78 4.02 16.84 -21.72
C TYR A 78 4.70 15.86 -22.69
N LYS A 79 5.58 16.41 -23.55
CA LYS A 79 6.36 15.67 -24.54
C LYS A 79 7.67 15.12 -23.94
N PRO A 80 8.28 14.06 -24.52
CA PRO A 80 9.49 13.39 -24.00
C PRO A 80 10.67 14.31 -23.67
N ASP A 81 10.89 15.36 -24.46
CA ASP A 81 11.91 16.40 -24.26
C ASP A 81 11.65 17.23 -22.99
N VAL A 82 10.39 17.52 -22.68
CA VAL A 82 9.98 18.22 -21.46
C VAL A 82 9.98 17.27 -20.26
N LEU A 83 9.56 16.01 -20.45
CA LEU A 83 9.53 14.98 -19.41
C LEU A 83 10.93 14.60 -18.91
N SER A 84 11.90 14.50 -19.82
CA SER A 84 13.31 14.20 -19.50
C SER A 84 14.18 15.46 -19.30
N GLY A 85 13.65 16.65 -19.56
CA GLY A 85 14.35 17.93 -19.49
C GLY A 85 14.70 18.39 -18.06
N PRO A 86 15.49 19.48 -17.92
CA PRO A 86 15.92 20.00 -16.61
C PRO A 86 14.79 20.62 -15.77
N ARG A 87 13.61 20.82 -16.36
CA ARG A 87 12.38 21.31 -15.68
C ARG A 87 11.28 20.23 -15.63
N ALA A 88 11.67 18.96 -15.66
CA ALA A 88 10.78 17.79 -15.64
C ALA A 88 9.67 17.94 -14.59
N PRO A 89 8.38 17.92 -15.00
CA PRO A 89 7.28 18.33 -14.12
C PRO A 89 6.87 17.26 -13.11
N MET A 90 7.40 16.03 -13.20
CA MET A 90 6.96 14.91 -12.36
C MET A 90 7.18 15.15 -10.85
N LYS A 91 8.20 15.95 -10.46
CA LYS A 91 8.42 16.37 -9.07
C LYS A 91 7.31 17.27 -8.48
N ARG A 92 6.40 17.81 -9.31
CA ARG A 92 5.25 18.63 -8.85
C ARG A 92 4.08 17.81 -8.36
N VAL A 93 3.87 16.63 -8.95
CA VAL A 93 2.77 15.71 -8.61
C VAL A 93 3.21 14.65 -7.60
N LEU A 94 4.52 14.56 -7.33
CA LEU A 94 5.12 13.77 -6.28
C LEU A 94 4.48 14.05 -4.92
N LYS A 95 4.20 12.98 -4.19
CA LYS A 95 3.64 13.00 -2.85
C LYS A 95 4.62 12.33 -1.88
N LYS A 96 4.68 12.85 -0.66
CA LYS A 96 5.63 12.47 0.39
C LYS A 96 4.89 11.73 1.49
N THR A 97 5.37 10.59 1.93
CA THR A 97 4.88 9.98 3.18
C THR A 97 5.95 10.01 4.25
N LEU A 98 5.54 9.82 5.51
CA LEU A 98 6.39 9.64 6.67
C LEU A 98 6.08 8.29 7.33
N VAL A 99 7.08 7.72 7.99
CA VAL A 99 7.06 6.51 8.81
C VAL A 99 7.26 6.95 10.26
N ASP A 100 6.25 6.80 11.11
CA ASP A 100 6.34 7.21 12.53
C ASP A 100 7.11 6.21 13.41
N SER A 101 7.14 6.46 14.72
CA SER A 101 7.85 5.64 15.72
C SER A 101 7.28 4.22 15.90
N SER A 102 5.98 4.00 15.60
CA SER A 102 5.41 2.66 15.45
C SER A 102 5.68 2.05 14.05
N GLY A 103 5.91 2.93 13.08
CA GLY A 103 6.23 2.66 11.69
C GLY A 103 5.01 2.56 10.77
N ARG A 104 3.85 3.09 11.19
CA ARG A 104 2.73 3.38 10.28
C ARG A 104 3.16 4.41 9.25
N ILE A 105 2.49 4.43 8.10
CA ILE A 105 2.83 5.34 6.99
C ILE A 105 1.69 6.33 6.72
N PHE A 106 2.00 7.63 6.66
CA PHE A 106 1.01 8.71 6.54
C PHE A 106 1.49 9.91 5.68
N ASP A 107 0.59 10.76 5.17
CA ASP A 107 0.92 12.00 4.44
C ASP A 107 0.99 13.22 5.38
N PRO A 108 2.14 13.91 5.50
CA PRO A 108 2.36 14.93 6.53
C PRO A 108 1.69 16.29 6.24
N ARG A 109 0.58 16.32 5.48
CA ARG A 109 -0.04 17.55 4.94
C ARG A 109 -1.54 17.69 5.21
N GLN A 110 -2.14 16.76 5.93
CA GLN A 110 -3.52 16.87 6.42
C GLN A 110 -3.43 17.03 7.94
N PRO A 111 -3.59 18.26 8.45
CA PRO A 111 -4.92 18.81 8.69
C PRO A 111 -4.95 20.35 8.53
N THR A 112 -4.88 20.85 7.31
CA THR A 112 -5.21 22.27 7.03
C THR A 112 -6.68 22.36 6.60
N GLY A 113 -7.43 23.36 7.09
CA GLY A 113 -8.90 23.37 7.14
C GLY A 113 -9.68 22.95 5.87
N ASP A 114 -9.18 23.30 4.68
CA ASP A 114 -9.79 22.95 3.39
C ASP A 114 -9.62 21.47 3.00
N GLY A 115 -8.65 20.76 3.60
CA GLY A 115 -8.27 19.40 3.24
C GLY A 115 -9.11 18.30 3.91
N LEU A 116 -9.76 18.60 5.04
CA LEU A 116 -10.54 17.61 5.79
C LEU A 116 -11.93 17.32 5.18
N ASP A 117 -12.41 18.15 4.26
CA ASP A 117 -13.74 18.05 3.63
C ASP A 117 -13.89 16.89 2.62
N ILE A 118 -12.81 16.14 2.33
CA ILE A 118 -12.75 15.23 1.15
C ILE A 118 -12.37 13.77 1.50
N VAL A 119 -12.11 13.45 2.78
CA VAL A 119 -11.87 12.08 3.25
C VAL A 119 -13.20 11.42 3.64
N LEU A 120 -14.00 11.09 2.62
CA LEU A 120 -15.36 10.58 2.80
C LEU A 120 -15.45 9.05 2.62
N ARG A 121 -16.07 8.39 3.61
CA ARG A 121 -16.36 6.94 3.77
C ARG A 121 -15.22 6.16 4.44
N LYS A 122 -15.47 5.31 5.46
CA LYS A 122 -16.75 4.79 6.00
C LYS A 122 -16.83 4.92 7.53
N VAL A 123 -18.03 5.26 8.03
CA VAL A 123 -18.56 4.68 9.27
C VAL A 123 -19.69 3.73 8.86
N SER A 124 -19.72 2.52 9.41
CA SER A 124 -20.37 1.35 8.77
C SER A 124 -21.88 1.20 9.00
N SER A 125 -22.47 1.82 10.03
CA SER A 125 -23.93 1.92 10.15
C SER A 125 -24.38 3.22 10.82
N GLN A 126 -25.57 3.68 10.45
CA GLN A 126 -26.26 4.78 11.11
C GLN A 126 -26.58 4.46 12.58
N GLU A 127 -26.85 3.18 12.86
CA GLU A 127 -27.19 2.62 14.17
C GLU A 127 -26.05 2.74 15.21
N GLN A 128 -24.78 2.57 14.79
CA GLN A 128 -23.63 2.86 15.64
C GLN A 128 -23.53 4.36 15.97
N ILE A 129 -23.77 5.23 14.98
CA ILE A 129 -23.74 6.69 15.16
C ILE A 129 -24.85 7.13 16.13
N GLU A 130 -26.07 6.63 15.96
CA GLU A 130 -27.19 6.91 16.86
C GLU A 130 -26.95 6.38 18.29
N THR A 131 -26.25 5.25 18.44
CA THR A 131 -25.90 4.70 19.76
C THR A 131 -24.92 5.61 20.50
N ILE A 132 -23.88 6.10 19.81
CA ILE A 132 -22.89 7.04 20.38
C ILE A 132 -23.54 8.38 20.69
N VAL A 133 -24.32 8.96 19.77
CA VAL A 133 -25.03 10.24 19.99
C VAL A 133 -26.01 10.15 21.17
N ARG A 134 -26.72 9.03 21.35
CA ARG A 134 -27.60 8.81 22.52
C ARG A 134 -26.84 8.70 23.84
N ALA A 135 -25.61 8.20 23.83
CA ALA A 135 -24.78 8.07 25.03
C ALA A 135 -24.11 9.40 25.43
N VAL A 136 -23.73 10.22 24.45
CA VAL A 136 -22.90 11.41 24.63
C VAL A 136 -23.71 12.72 24.67
N ALA A 137 -24.78 12.82 23.87
CA ALA A 137 -25.54 14.06 23.70
C ALA A 137 -27.03 13.80 23.39
N PRO A 138 -27.81 13.20 24.32
CA PRO A 138 -29.22 12.87 24.09
C PRO A 138 -30.06 14.10 23.70
N ASP A 139 -29.85 15.23 24.36
CA ASP A 139 -30.57 16.49 24.15
C ASP A 139 -30.48 17.04 22.71
N LEU A 140 -29.44 16.67 21.96
CA LEU A 140 -29.24 17.10 20.57
C LEU A 140 -30.14 16.36 19.56
N LEU A 141 -30.66 15.19 19.91
CA LEU A 141 -31.67 14.49 19.11
C LEU A 141 -33.06 15.13 19.27
N ASP A 142 -33.42 15.49 20.51
CA ASP A 142 -34.75 16.03 20.82
C ASP A 142 -34.92 17.51 20.39
N ASN A 143 -33.83 18.27 20.26
CA ASN A 143 -33.85 19.70 19.91
C ASN A 143 -33.59 20.01 18.42
N ALA A 144 -33.69 19.03 17.52
CA ALA A 144 -33.37 19.16 16.09
C ALA A 144 -34.21 20.19 15.30
N ALA A 145 -35.23 20.82 15.92
CA ALA A 145 -36.12 21.81 15.31
C ALA A 145 -35.79 23.29 15.64
N ALA A 146 -34.75 23.57 16.43
CA ALA A 146 -34.59 24.87 17.11
C ALA A 146 -33.37 25.73 16.71
N GLY A 147 -32.72 25.44 15.57
CA GLY A 147 -31.54 26.20 15.09
C GLY A 147 -31.49 26.36 13.57
N PRO A 148 -30.71 27.33 13.03
CA PRO A 148 -30.63 27.62 11.60
C PRO A 148 -29.90 26.52 10.78
N PHE A 149 -29.20 25.61 11.45
CA PHE A 149 -28.63 24.40 10.87
C PHE A 149 -29.10 23.19 11.68
N PRO A 150 -29.52 22.08 11.04
CA PRO A 150 -29.80 20.84 11.75
C PRO A 150 -28.55 20.34 12.49
N ALA A 151 -28.74 19.83 13.71
CA ALA A 151 -27.68 19.22 14.51
C ALA A 151 -26.93 18.12 13.73
N SER A 152 -27.66 17.34 12.93
CA SER A 152 -27.11 16.30 12.05
C SER A 152 -26.16 16.85 10.97
N THR A 153 -26.35 18.08 10.46
CA THR A 153 -25.46 18.68 9.45
C THR A 153 -24.13 19.12 10.07
N ILE A 154 -24.18 19.69 11.28
CA ILE A 154 -22.99 20.07 12.04
C ILE A 154 -22.23 18.80 12.46
N TRP A 155 -22.92 17.83 13.06
CA TRP A 155 -22.35 16.54 13.45
C TRP A 155 -21.76 15.77 12.25
N TYR A 156 -22.39 15.80 11.07
CA TYR A 156 -21.86 15.14 9.87
C TYR A 156 -20.59 15.80 9.31
N SER A 157 -20.40 17.11 9.53
CA SER A 157 -19.14 17.80 9.24
C SER A 157 -18.05 17.40 10.24
N ILE A 158 -18.34 17.53 11.54
CA ILE A 158 -17.51 17.07 12.67
C ILE A 158 -17.04 15.63 12.43
N GLN A 159 -17.99 14.71 12.20
CA GLN A 159 -17.73 13.30 11.95
C GLN A 159 -16.83 13.06 10.74
N GLN A 160 -16.96 13.82 9.64
CA GLN A 160 -16.04 13.67 8.50
C GLN A 160 -14.63 14.12 8.84
N LYS A 161 -14.46 15.31 9.44
CA LYS A 161 -13.14 15.84 9.81
C LYS A 161 -12.45 14.97 10.85
N ILE A 162 -13.20 14.44 11.82
CA ILE A 162 -12.68 13.50 12.81
C ILE A 162 -12.47 12.08 12.25
N THR A 163 -13.33 11.57 11.36
CA THR A 163 -13.05 10.28 10.69
C THR A 163 -11.77 10.37 9.86
N ALA A 164 -11.50 11.52 9.22
CA ALA A 164 -10.24 11.80 8.55
C ALA A 164 -9.06 11.77 9.54
N ALA A 165 -9.15 12.54 10.64
CA ALA A 165 -8.09 12.60 11.65
C ALA A 165 -7.84 11.27 12.38
N LEU A 166 -8.89 10.47 12.65
CA LEU A 166 -8.78 9.15 13.29
C LEU A 166 -8.29 8.07 12.32
N HIS A 167 -8.70 8.09 11.04
CA HIS A 167 -8.07 7.23 10.01
C HIS A 167 -6.59 7.57 9.80
N TYR A 168 -6.16 8.79 10.15
CA TYR A 168 -4.74 9.15 10.22
C TYR A 168 -4.04 8.58 11.47
N CYS A 169 -4.78 8.30 12.55
CA CYS A 169 -4.23 8.13 13.90
C CYS A 169 -4.43 6.74 14.54
N ASP A 170 -4.99 5.74 13.87
CA ASP A 170 -4.93 4.31 14.28
C ASP A 170 -5.03 3.35 13.07
N GLU A 171 -4.63 2.06 13.04
CA GLU A 171 -4.02 1.07 13.96
C GLU A 171 -2.46 1.19 14.00
N GLN A 172 -1.61 0.82 14.99
CA GLN A 172 -1.65 0.65 16.46
C GLN A 172 -0.37 1.34 17.06
N ALA A 173 -0.16 1.37 18.39
CA ALA A 173 1.11 1.74 19.09
C ALA A 173 1.50 3.23 19.26
N PHE A 174 0.51 4.11 19.44
CA PHE A 174 0.38 4.75 20.75
C PHE A 174 -0.63 3.92 21.58
N GLU A 175 -0.86 4.24 22.86
CA GLU A 175 -2.04 3.71 23.56
C GLU A 175 -3.28 4.40 22.97
N ALA A 176 -3.88 3.73 21.97
CA ALA A 176 -4.91 4.30 21.10
C ALA A 176 -6.13 4.78 21.89
N ASP A 177 -6.54 4.00 22.89
CA ASP A 177 -7.59 4.38 23.85
C ASP A 177 -7.33 5.75 24.47
N GLU A 178 -6.09 6.10 24.88
CA GLU A 178 -5.81 7.39 25.51
C GLU A 178 -5.90 8.57 24.55
N THR A 179 -5.42 8.43 23.30
CA THR A 179 -5.44 9.55 22.34
C THR A 179 -6.81 9.72 21.68
N GLU A 180 -7.49 8.62 21.34
CA GLU A 180 -8.87 8.69 20.86
C GLU A 180 -9.81 9.16 21.98
N THR A 181 -9.65 8.69 23.22
CA THR A 181 -10.44 9.21 24.36
C THR A 181 -10.09 10.66 24.64
N TYR A 182 -8.82 11.09 24.61
CA TYR A 182 -8.48 12.51 24.80
C TYR A 182 -9.11 13.41 23.74
N ILE A 183 -9.07 13.03 22.46
CA ILE A 183 -9.71 13.81 21.38
C ILE A 183 -11.23 13.79 21.54
N ASN A 184 -11.84 12.64 21.85
CA ASN A 184 -13.28 12.55 22.09
C ASN A 184 -13.71 13.33 23.34
N ASP A 185 -12.97 13.28 24.45
CA ASP A 185 -13.22 14.05 25.68
C ASP A 185 -13.03 15.56 25.44
N LEU A 186 -12.03 15.96 24.64
CA LEU A 186 -11.85 17.35 24.22
C LEU A 186 -13.05 17.81 23.38
N ILE A 187 -13.49 17.00 22.42
CA ILE A 187 -14.71 17.28 21.64
C ILE A 187 -15.89 17.38 22.58
N VAL A 188 -16.15 16.42 23.47
CA VAL A 188 -17.28 16.44 24.42
C VAL A 188 -17.24 17.69 25.29
N LYS A 189 -16.09 18.00 25.91
CA LYS A 189 -15.84 19.20 26.71
C LYS A 189 -16.14 20.50 25.95
N GLU A 190 -15.74 20.61 24.69
CA GLU A 190 -15.96 21.79 23.86
C GLU A 190 -17.33 21.77 23.14
N THR A 191 -18.05 20.63 23.07
CA THR A 191 -19.33 20.41 22.35
C THR A 191 -20.57 20.12 23.23
N THR A 192 -20.46 20.06 24.56
CA THR A 192 -21.61 19.83 25.48
C THR A 192 -22.56 21.03 25.73
N GLY A 193 -22.49 22.10 24.92
CA GLY A 193 -23.29 23.33 25.10
C GLY A 193 -24.37 23.58 24.04
N ARG A 194 -24.92 24.81 24.05
CA ARG A 194 -25.67 25.38 22.92
C ARG A 194 -24.75 26.30 22.12
N TYR A 195 -24.57 26.03 20.83
CA TYR A 195 -23.62 26.75 19.99
C TYR A 195 -24.24 27.93 19.25
N THR A 196 -23.48 29.02 19.16
CA THR A 196 -23.62 30.02 18.10
C THR A 196 -22.59 29.71 17.01
N ALA A 197 -22.70 30.34 15.84
CA ALA A 197 -21.67 30.21 14.80
C ALA A 197 -20.28 30.67 15.29
N GLU A 198 -20.24 31.63 16.20
CA GLU A 198 -19.01 32.18 16.79
C GLU A 198 -18.39 31.23 17.83
N THR A 199 -19.17 30.68 18.76
CA THR A 199 -18.62 29.68 19.71
C THR A 199 -18.28 28.37 19.02
N TRP A 200 -18.99 28.03 17.93
CA TRP A 200 -18.63 26.91 17.07
C TRP A 200 -17.25 27.13 16.41
N GLN A 201 -17.03 28.29 15.78
CA GLN A 201 -15.74 28.61 15.16
C GLN A 201 -14.59 28.55 16.18
N GLN A 202 -14.79 29.12 17.38
CA GLN A 202 -13.78 29.08 18.45
C GLN A 202 -13.46 27.66 18.95
N ALA A 203 -14.45 26.77 18.98
CA ALA A 203 -14.23 25.36 19.32
C ALA A 203 -13.45 24.63 18.20
N GLN A 204 -13.79 24.89 16.94
CA GLN A 204 -13.08 24.31 15.80
C GLN A 204 -11.62 24.78 15.76
N GLU A 205 -11.36 26.08 15.94
CA GLU A 205 -9.99 26.65 15.97
C GLU A 205 -9.12 26.04 17.09
N ARG A 206 -9.70 25.63 18.22
CA ARG A 206 -9.00 24.90 19.30
C ARG A 206 -8.68 23.46 18.90
N ILE A 207 -9.67 22.73 18.38
CA ILE A 207 -9.49 21.33 17.94
C ILE A 207 -8.47 21.26 16.82
N ASP A 208 -8.56 22.13 15.81
CA ASP A 208 -7.61 22.22 14.71
C ASP A 208 -6.19 22.53 15.24
N ALA A 209 -6.04 23.37 16.27
CA ALA A 209 -4.74 23.70 16.88
C ALA A 209 -4.13 22.56 17.73
N GLU A 210 -4.93 21.83 18.51
CA GLU A 210 -4.44 20.67 19.28
C GLU A 210 -4.09 19.49 18.35
N VAL A 211 -4.93 19.19 17.36
CA VAL A 211 -4.64 18.18 16.32
C VAL A 211 -3.39 18.55 15.51
N TRP A 212 -3.23 19.83 15.14
CA TRP A 212 -2.00 20.31 14.50
C TRP A 212 -0.76 20.12 15.39
N THR A 213 -0.88 20.38 16.70
CA THR A 213 0.23 20.22 17.65
C THR A 213 0.67 18.75 17.77
N LEU A 214 -0.29 17.83 17.91
CA LEU A 214 -0.04 16.38 17.93
C LEU A 214 0.60 15.90 16.62
N LEU A 215 0.14 16.39 15.45
CA LEU A 215 0.77 16.03 14.19
C LEU A 215 2.17 16.61 14.03
N GLN A 216 2.43 17.85 14.49
CA GLN A 216 3.79 18.41 14.45
C GLN A 216 4.77 17.59 15.30
N GLN A 217 4.35 17.10 16.47
CA GLN A 217 5.14 16.15 17.25
C GLN A 217 5.39 14.85 16.47
N ARG A 218 4.33 14.21 15.95
CA ARG A 218 4.46 12.96 15.17
C ARG A 218 5.35 13.12 13.94
N ILE A 219 5.27 14.25 13.22
CA ILE A 219 6.13 14.59 12.09
C ILE A 219 7.60 14.73 12.55
N ALA A 220 7.86 15.38 13.69
CA ALA A 220 9.21 15.56 14.22
C ALA A 220 9.84 14.24 14.72
N GLU A 221 9.02 13.28 15.18
CA GLU A 221 9.43 11.93 15.58
C GLU A 221 9.51 10.94 14.41
N SER A 222 9.05 11.32 13.20
CA SER A 222 8.98 10.44 12.03
C SER A 222 10.23 10.45 11.15
N THR A 223 10.39 9.35 10.42
CA THR A 223 11.37 9.18 9.34
C THR A 223 10.70 9.27 7.95
N PRO A 224 11.44 9.47 6.85
CA PRO A 224 10.86 9.47 5.51
C PRO A 224 10.25 8.11 5.13
N GLY A 225 9.01 8.11 4.63
CA GLY A 225 8.35 6.94 4.07
C GLY A 225 8.53 6.80 2.55
N PRO A 226 7.82 5.86 1.90
CA PRO A 226 7.82 5.75 0.45
C PRO A 226 7.20 7.01 -0.19
N ASP A 227 7.89 7.57 -1.18
CA ASP A 227 7.31 8.60 -2.04
C ASP A 227 6.26 7.96 -2.96
N LEU A 228 5.31 8.76 -3.44
CA LEU A 228 4.26 8.31 -4.34
C LEU A 228 4.06 9.23 -5.55
N LEU A 229 3.83 8.62 -6.70
CA LEU A 229 3.23 9.23 -7.88
C LEU A 229 1.82 8.65 -8.07
N PRO A 230 0.82 9.15 -7.32
CA PRO A 230 -0.55 8.67 -7.43
C PRO A 230 -1.26 9.22 -8.68
N ILE A 231 -2.35 8.55 -9.03
CA ILE A 231 -3.24 8.86 -10.15
C ILE A 231 -4.55 9.48 -9.66
N ASN A 232 -5.17 10.31 -10.50
CA ASN A 232 -6.43 10.98 -10.17
C ASN A 232 -7.61 10.43 -10.95
N ALA A 233 -8.82 10.81 -10.54
CA ALA A 233 -10.08 10.37 -11.14
C ALA A 233 -10.21 10.69 -12.65
N GLY A 234 -9.39 11.58 -13.20
CA GLY A 234 -9.36 11.90 -14.64
C GLY A 234 -8.78 10.79 -15.54
N ALA A 235 -8.16 9.75 -14.98
CA ALA A 235 -7.52 8.68 -15.77
C ALA A 235 -8.48 7.66 -16.39
N GLY A 236 -9.80 7.86 -16.30
CA GLY A 236 -10.81 6.91 -16.82
C GLY A 236 -10.73 6.65 -18.33
N GLU A 237 -10.29 7.62 -19.12
CA GLU A 237 -10.16 7.50 -20.59
C GLU A 237 -8.69 7.43 -21.07
N ALA A 238 -7.75 7.08 -20.18
CA ALA A 238 -6.30 7.14 -20.42
C ALA A 238 -5.78 6.33 -21.61
N ASP A 239 -6.50 5.31 -22.09
CA ASP A 239 -6.14 4.60 -23.32
C ASP A 239 -6.40 5.44 -24.58
N THR A 240 -7.57 6.07 -24.63
CA THR A 240 -8.00 6.97 -25.71
C THR A 240 -7.16 8.25 -25.74
N ASP A 241 -6.99 8.89 -24.58
CA ASP A 241 -6.39 10.21 -24.47
C ASP A 241 -4.89 10.19 -24.79
N LEU A 242 -4.12 9.26 -24.21
CA LEU A 242 -2.68 9.19 -24.47
C LEU A 242 -2.40 8.90 -25.96
N LYS A 243 -3.14 7.98 -26.58
CA LYS A 243 -3.01 7.63 -28.01
C LYS A 243 -3.38 8.77 -28.95
N LYS A 244 -4.30 9.67 -28.56
CA LYS A 244 -4.64 10.88 -29.31
C LYS A 244 -3.64 12.02 -29.12
N ALA A 245 -3.13 12.18 -27.90
CA ALA A 245 -2.23 13.30 -27.54
C ALA A 245 -0.79 13.09 -28.03
N HIS A 246 -0.32 11.85 -28.10
CA HIS A 246 1.09 11.52 -28.36
C HIS A 246 1.25 10.36 -29.34
N GLU A 247 2.04 10.58 -30.39
CA GLU A 247 2.49 9.51 -31.31
C GLU A 247 3.25 8.39 -30.57
N TYR A 248 4.10 8.79 -29.61
CA TYR A 248 4.91 7.94 -28.73
C TYR A 248 4.22 7.60 -27.40
N TRP A 249 2.88 7.55 -27.37
CA TRP A 249 2.05 7.37 -26.15
C TRP A 249 2.51 6.29 -25.17
N GLY A 250 3.13 5.20 -25.65
CA GLY A 250 3.61 4.08 -24.83
C GLY A 250 4.93 4.31 -24.10
N GLY A 251 5.65 5.41 -24.35
CA GLY A 251 6.98 5.68 -23.78
C GLY A 251 7.04 6.74 -22.68
N GLN A 252 5.93 7.40 -22.36
CA GLN A 252 5.92 8.65 -21.58
C GLN A 252 6.46 8.47 -20.16
N LEU A 253 6.10 7.38 -19.49
CA LEU A 253 6.59 7.10 -18.14
C LEU A 253 8.12 6.92 -18.11
N ARG A 254 8.71 6.23 -19.10
CA ARG A 254 10.18 6.09 -19.21
C ARG A 254 10.87 7.45 -19.28
N HIS A 255 10.36 8.35 -20.13
CA HIS A 255 10.92 9.69 -20.26
C HIS A 255 10.75 10.53 -18.98
N ALA A 256 9.66 10.36 -18.24
CA ALA A 256 9.43 11.06 -16.98
C ALA A 256 10.31 10.55 -15.82
N LEU A 257 10.59 9.25 -15.75
CA LEU A 257 11.41 8.66 -14.69
C LEU A 257 12.92 8.90 -14.86
N HIS A 258 13.38 9.26 -16.06
CA HIS A 258 14.79 9.60 -16.33
C HIS A 258 15.39 10.66 -15.38
N ARG A 259 14.56 11.53 -14.79
CA ARG A 259 14.98 12.57 -13.81
C ARG A 259 14.68 12.22 -12.35
N LEU A 260 14.14 11.03 -12.08
CA LEU A 260 13.82 10.52 -10.74
C LEU A 260 14.68 9.31 -10.35
N GLN A 261 15.24 8.57 -11.31
CA GLN A 261 16.08 7.38 -11.06
C GLN A 261 17.30 7.60 -10.16
N SER A 262 17.80 8.84 -10.01
CA SER A 262 18.88 9.18 -9.07
C SER A 262 18.42 9.30 -7.62
N ASP A 263 17.13 9.60 -7.43
CA ASP A 263 16.58 10.06 -6.16
C ASP A 263 16.09 8.90 -5.29
N TYR A 264 15.94 7.71 -5.89
CA TYR A 264 15.45 6.48 -5.27
C TYR A 264 16.45 5.33 -5.44
N ASP A 265 16.34 4.34 -4.57
CA ASP A 265 17.00 3.03 -4.67
C ASP A 265 16.08 2.02 -5.40
N TYR A 266 14.76 2.16 -5.22
CA TYR A 266 13.73 1.31 -5.81
C TYR A 266 12.55 2.13 -6.33
N ILE A 267 12.00 1.75 -7.48
CA ILE A 267 10.73 2.26 -8.03
C ILE A 267 9.81 1.07 -8.31
N PHE A 268 8.61 1.06 -7.74
CA PHE A 268 7.59 0.05 -8.03
C PHE A 268 6.39 0.67 -8.73
N ILE A 269 5.87 -0.03 -9.76
CA ILE A 269 4.76 0.44 -10.59
C ILE A 269 3.57 -0.51 -10.46
N ASP A 270 2.46 -0.02 -9.92
CA ASP A 270 1.18 -0.75 -9.89
C ASP A 270 0.43 -0.55 -11.20
N CYS A 271 0.20 -1.63 -11.95
CA CYS A 271 -0.47 -1.57 -13.26
C CYS A 271 -2.00 -1.73 -13.12
N PRO A 272 -2.80 -1.15 -14.02
CA PRO A 272 -4.24 -1.39 -14.05
C PRO A 272 -4.60 -2.86 -14.35
N PRO A 273 -5.85 -3.29 -14.10
CA PRO A 273 -6.40 -4.56 -14.56
C PRO A 273 -6.80 -4.51 -16.05
N SER A 274 -5.88 -4.07 -16.91
CA SER A 274 -6.01 -4.10 -18.38
C SER A 274 -4.64 -3.98 -19.05
N ILE A 275 -4.48 -4.57 -20.24
CA ILE A 275 -3.26 -4.44 -21.04
C ILE A 275 -3.49 -3.31 -22.06
N GLN A 276 -3.44 -2.08 -21.56
CA GLN A 276 -3.75 -0.83 -22.27
C GLN A 276 -2.61 0.20 -22.11
N SER A 277 -2.80 1.43 -22.58
CA SER A 277 -1.78 2.50 -22.63
C SER A 277 -0.91 2.62 -21.37
N LEU A 278 -1.51 2.56 -20.18
CA LEU A 278 -0.82 2.71 -18.90
C LEU A 278 0.04 1.48 -18.54
N THR A 279 -0.43 0.26 -18.81
CA THR A 279 0.36 -0.97 -18.65
C THR A 279 1.53 -1.01 -19.65
N ILE A 280 1.32 -0.58 -20.90
CA ILE A 280 2.41 -0.45 -21.88
C ILE A 280 3.44 0.60 -21.42
N ASN A 281 3.01 1.70 -20.81
CA ASN A 281 3.92 2.68 -20.19
C ASN A 281 4.72 2.08 -19.04
N ALA A 282 4.11 1.23 -18.20
CA ALA A 282 4.80 0.53 -17.13
C ALA A 282 5.87 -0.42 -17.67
N LEU A 283 5.50 -1.30 -18.61
CA LEU A 283 6.43 -2.27 -19.23
C LEU A 283 7.56 -1.58 -19.99
N ASN A 284 7.32 -0.42 -20.61
CA ASN A 284 8.35 0.35 -21.30
C ASN A 284 9.25 1.20 -20.38
N ALA A 285 8.85 1.42 -19.13
CA ALA A 285 9.62 2.15 -18.13
C ALA A 285 10.36 1.24 -17.13
N ALA A 286 9.88 0.02 -16.94
CA ALA A 286 10.45 -0.93 -16.00
C ALA A 286 11.67 -1.68 -16.55
N GLN A 287 12.57 -2.07 -15.65
CA GLN A 287 13.65 -3.04 -15.92
C GLN A 287 13.17 -4.47 -15.62
N PHE A 288 12.26 -4.61 -14.67
CA PHE A 288 11.69 -5.89 -14.26
C PHE A 288 10.16 -5.87 -14.25
N VAL A 289 9.54 -7.00 -14.56
CA VAL A 289 8.10 -7.22 -14.39
C VAL A 289 7.83 -8.47 -13.56
N CYS A 290 6.93 -8.36 -12.59
CA CYS A 290 6.38 -9.44 -11.81
C CYS A 290 4.93 -9.68 -12.20
N ILE A 291 4.49 -10.94 -12.18
CA ILE A 291 3.10 -11.33 -12.49
C ILE A 291 2.44 -11.94 -11.24
N PRO A 292 1.70 -11.15 -10.43
CA PRO A 292 0.85 -11.69 -9.38
C PRO A 292 -0.36 -12.39 -9.98
N LEU A 293 -0.62 -13.64 -9.59
CA LEU A 293 -1.82 -14.38 -10.00
C LEU A 293 -2.38 -15.24 -8.87
N THR A 294 -3.64 -15.63 -9.00
CA THR A 294 -4.23 -16.71 -8.20
C THR A 294 -4.02 -18.01 -8.96
N PRO A 295 -3.67 -19.16 -8.34
CA PRO A 295 -3.62 -20.44 -9.06
C PRO A 295 -5.04 -20.98 -9.31
N GLU A 296 -5.79 -20.28 -10.16
CA GLU A 296 -7.13 -20.56 -10.69
C GLU A 296 -7.01 -20.62 -12.22
N THR A 297 -7.71 -21.52 -12.91
CA THR A 297 -7.49 -21.80 -14.36
C THR A 297 -7.55 -20.55 -15.26
N LEU A 298 -8.50 -19.65 -15.01
CA LEU A 298 -8.69 -18.42 -15.79
C LEU A 298 -7.52 -17.43 -15.64
N ASP A 299 -6.80 -17.44 -14.52
CA ASP A 299 -5.62 -16.59 -14.28
C ASP A 299 -4.41 -17.12 -15.05
N LEU A 300 -4.38 -18.43 -15.34
CA LEU A 300 -3.36 -19.07 -16.17
C LEU A 300 -3.56 -18.75 -17.65
N GLU A 301 -4.82 -18.70 -18.11
CA GLU A 301 -5.18 -18.29 -19.47
C GLU A 301 -4.82 -16.82 -19.71
N GLY A 302 -5.23 -15.90 -18.83
CA GLY A 302 -4.91 -14.47 -18.93
C GLY A 302 -3.41 -14.14 -18.76
N MET A 303 -2.65 -15.02 -18.10
CA MET A 303 -1.18 -14.89 -18.03
C MET A 303 -0.52 -14.99 -19.41
N VAL A 304 -1.04 -15.83 -20.33
CA VAL A 304 -0.44 -16.02 -21.66
C VAL A 304 -0.46 -14.72 -22.47
N GLY A 305 -1.60 -14.03 -22.49
CA GLY A 305 -1.74 -12.75 -23.19
C GLY A 305 -0.83 -11.65 -22.65
N LEU A 306 -0.54 -11.65 -21.34
CA LEU A 306 0.46 -10.73 -20.78
C LEU A 306 1.89 -11.12 -21.18
N LEU A 307 2.22 -12.41 -21.25
CA LEU A 307 3.55 -12.87 -21.65
C LEU A 307 3.85 -12.53 -23.12
N ASP A 308 2.88 -12.68 -24.02
CA ASP A 308 2.99 -12.23 -25.41
C ASP A 308 3.30 -10.71 -25.51
N VAL A 309 2.66 -9.89 -24.67
CA VAL A 309 2.89 -8.44 -24.63
C VAL A 309 4.21 -8.06 -23.97
N ILE A 310 4.68 -8.83 -22.97
CA ILE A 310 6.03 -8.67 -22.41
C ILE A 310 7.08 -9.01 -23.48
N GLU A 311 6.91 -10.10 -24.23
CA GLU A 311 7.82 -10.45 -25.32
C GLU A 311 7.78 -9.41 -26.45
N GLN A 312 6.59 -8.90 -26.82
CA GLN A 312 6.49 -7.81 -27.79
C GLN A 312 7.25 -6.56 -27.30
N ALA A 313 7.09 -6.18 -26.03
CA ALA A 313 7.82 -5.05 -25.45
C ALA A 313 9.34 -5.27 -25.50
N GLN A 314 9.83 -6.45 -25.11
CA GLN A 314 11.24 -6.83 -25.21
C GLN A 314 11.77 -6.75 -26.65
N ARG A 315 10.98 -7.20 -27.64
CA ARG A 315 11.38 -7.21 -29.06
C ARG A 315 11.34 -5.83 -29.73
N GLN A 316 10.50 -4.89 -29.26
CA GLN A 316 10.15 -3.68 -30.01
C GLN A 316 10.42 -2.36 -29.29
N THR A 317 10.26 -2.28 -27.96
CA THR A 317 10.17 -0.99 -27.24
C THR A 317 11.02 -0.88 -25.98
N ASN A 318 11.36 -1.99 -25.34
CA ASN A 318 12.20 -2.05 -24.13
C ASN A 318 12.98 -3.39 -24.01
N PRO A 319 14.10 -3.55 -24.75
CA PRO A 319 14.88 -4.81 -24.76
C PRO A 319 15.52 -5.20 -23.42
N ASP A 320 15.66 -4.25 -22.48
CA ASP A 320 16.23 -4.51 -21.15
C ASP A 320 15.21 -5.07 -20.15
N LEU A 321 13.90 -5.08 -20.49
CA LEU A 321 12.83 -5.60 -19.66
C LEU A 321 13.02 -7.10 -19.37
N LYS A 322 12.96 -7.49 -18.10
CA LYS A 322 13.11 -8.87 -17.65
C LYS A 322 11.89 -9.33 -16.85
N LEU A 323 11.37 -10.50 -17.19
CA LEU A 323 10.38 -11.18 -16.35
C LEU A 323 11.07 -11.70 -15.08
N ALA A 324 10.82 -11.04 -13.95
CA ALA A 324 11.39 -11.42 -12.67
C ALA A 324 10.75 -12.71 -12.15
N GLY A 325 9.42 -12.83 -12.24
CA GLY A 325 8.72 -14.08 -12.00
C GLY A 325 7.22 -13.94 -11.73
N ILE A 326 6.57 -15.09 -11.60
CA ILE A 326 5.18 -15.27 -11.20
C ILE A 326 5.09 -15.35 -9.67
N ILE A 327 4.25 -14.50 -9.08
CA ILE A 327 3.94 -14.48 -7.65
C ILE A 327 2.62 -15.21 -7.43
N LEU A 328 2.64 -16.33 -6.70
CA LEU A 328 1.44 -17.06 -6.31
C LEU A 328 0.77 -16.34 -5.13
N ASN A 329 -0.37 -15.69 -5.39
CA ASN A 329 -1.10 -14.87 -4.43
C ASN A 329 -2.48 -15.44 -4.12
N LYS A 330 -3.07 -14.99 -3.01
CA LYS A 330 -4.39 -15.36 -2.48
C LYS A 330 -4.63 -16.89 -2.41
N VAL A 331 -3.55 -17.64 -2.20
CA VAL A 331 -3.57 -19.11 -2.24
C VAL A 331 -4.42 -19.69 -1.12
N GLN A 332 -5.32 -20.61 -1.47
CA GLN A 332 -6.07 -21.44 -0.53
C GLN A 332 -5.43 -22.82 -0.45
N SER A 333 -4.55 -23.05 0.54
CA SER A 333 -3.75 -24.28 0.61
C SER A 333 -4.55 -25.57 0.87
N THR A 334 -5.85 -25.48 1.16
CA THR A 334 -6.79 -26.61 1.26
C THR A 334 -7.54 -26.91 -0.04
N TRP A 335 -7.50 -26.01 -1.03
CA TRP A 335 -8.24 -26.17 -2.29
C TRP A 335 -7.38 -26.90 -3.30
N LYS A 336 -7.83 -28.09 -3.73
CA LYS A 336 -7.10 -28.91 -4.69
C LYS A 336 -6.78 -28.15 -6.00
N LEU A 337 -7.71 -27.31 -6.49
CA LEU A 337 -7.50 -26.45 -7.66
C LEU A 337 -6.23 -25.58 -7.53
N HIS A 338 -6.00 -24.98 -6.37
CA HIS A 338 -4.81 -24.15 -6.12
C HIS A 338 -3.54 -24.99 -6.02
N GLN A 339 -3.62 -26.20 -5.45
CA GLN A 339 -2.48 -27.13 -5.35
C GLN A 339 -2.07 -27.65 -6.73
N ASP A 340 -3.05 -28.03 -7.56
CA ASP A 340 -2.84 -28.47 -8.93
C ASP A 340 -2.28 -27.31 -9.78
N GLY A 341 -2.96 -26.15 -9.83
CA GLY A 341 -2.50 -24.99 -10.60
C GLY A 341 -1.11 -24.46 -10.20
N ALA A 342 -0.76 -24.50 -8.90
CA ALA A 342 0.56 -24.12 -8.44
C ALA A 342 1.66 -25.14 -8.79
N ARG A 343 1.34 -26.43 -8.89
CA ARG A 343 2.26 -27.47 -9.42
C ARG A 343 2.42 -27.31 -10.92
N ASP A 344 1.32 -27.13 -11.63
CA ASP A 344 1.29 -27.12 -13.10
C ASP A 344 2.03 -25.88 -13.63
N LEU A 345 1.91 -24.73 -12.97
CA LEU A 345 2.79 -23.55 -13.20
C LEU A 345 4.27 -23.84 -12.92
N ARG A 346 4.61 -24.47 -11.79
CA ARG A 346 6.01 -24.78 -11.41
C ARG A 346 6.66 -25.85 -12.27
N SER A 347 5.87 -26.59 -13.05
CA SER A 347 6.34 -27.61 -14.01
C SER A 347 6.17 -27.17 -15.47
N TRP A 348 5.77 -25.91 -15.71
CA TRP A 348 5.62 -25.37 -17.05
C TRP A 348 6.98 -25.14 -17.72
N GLU A 349 7.21 -25.77 -18.87
CA GLU A 349 8.49 -25.78 -19.59
C GLU A 349 8.87 -24.41 -20.21
N GLY A 350 7.99 -23.40 -20.16
CA GLY A 350 8.19 -22.06 -20.71
C GLY A 350 9.27 -21.18 -20.05
N ALA A 351 10.16 -21.77 -19.23
CA ALA A 351 11.28 -21.12 -18.53
C ALA A 351 10.92 -19.94 -17.58
N VAL A 352 9.63 -19.66 -17.35
CA VAL A 352 9.19 -18.59 -16.45
C VAL A 352 9.40 -19.00 -14.99
N ARG A 353 10.16 -18.20 -14.24
CA ARG A 353 10.33 -18.37 -12.79
C ARG A 353 8.99 -18.21 -12.08
N VAL A 354 8.59 -19.23 -11.31
CA VAL A 354 7.54 -19.12 -10.29
C VAL A 354 8.22 -19.01 -8.93
N PHE A 355 7.83 -18.04 -8.11
CA PHE A 355 8.38 -17.90 -6.75
C PHE A 355 7.92 -19.05 -5.83
N ASN A 356 8.76 -19.44 -4.89
CA ASN A 356 8.49 -20.55 -3.97
C ASN A 356 7.49 -20.13 -2.90
N THR A 357 7.62 -18.91 -2.38
CA THR A 357 6.74 -18.36 -1.34
C THR A 357 5.35 -18.04 -1.88
N GLU A 358 4.34 -18.71 -1.31
CA GLU A 358 2.92 -18.51 -1.60
C GLU A 358 2.28 -17.54 -0.60
N ILE A 359 1.74 -16.42 -1.10
CA ILE A 359 0.95 -15.51 -0.28
C ILE A 359 -0.47 -16.08 -0.15
N LYS A 360 -0.83 -16.51 1.06
CA LYS A 360 -2.13 -17.11 1.36
C LYS A 360 -3.22 -16.05 1.49
N ARG A 361 -4.47 -16.40 1.14
CA ARG A 361 -5.63 -15.52 1.39
C ARG A 361 -5.93 -15.44 2.89
N ASN A 362 -5.49 -14.34 3.51
CA ASN A 362 -5.62 -14.08 4.94
C ASN A 362 -6.70 -13.02 5.21
N SER A 363 -7.60 -13.25 6.19
CA SER A 363 -8.73 -12.34 6.45
C SER A 363 -8.30 -11.00 7.08
N PRO A 364 -7.51 -10.95 8.18
CA PRO A 364 -6.90 -9.71 8.67
C PRO A 364 -6.23 -8.85 7.57
N VAL A 365 -5.47 -9.44 6.66
CA VAL A 365 -4.85 -8.69 5.54
C VAL A 365 -5.90 -8.11 4.58
N VAL A 366 -6.98 -8.83 4.29
CA VAL A 366 -8.07 -8.30 3.44
C VAL A 366 -8.86 -7.20 4.15
N THR A 367 -9.07 -7.31 5.47
CA THR A 367 -9.76 -6.29 6.28
C THR A 367 -8.93 -5.02 6.40
N SER A 368 -7.66 -5.10 6.80
CA SER A 368 -6.76 -3.93 6.89
C SER A 368 -6.65 -3.16 5.58
N ILE A 369 -6.43 -3.83 4.45
CA ILE A 369 -6.43 -3.21 3.11
C ILE A 369 -7.77 -2.53 2.79
N SER A 370 -8.90 -3.06 3.29
CA SER A 370 -10.22 -2.43 3.14
C SER A 370 -10.43 -1.22 4.06
N ASN A 371 -9.66 -1.15 5.15
CA ASN A 371 -9.60 -0.07 6.13
C ASN A 371 -8.42 0.90 5.88
N GLN A 372 -7.75 0.79 4.72
CA GLN A 372 -6.59 1.61 4.32
C GLN A 372 -5.30 1.41 5.15
N SER A 373 -5.23 0.28 5.89
CA SER A 373 -4.10 -0.12 6.75
C SER A 373 -3.21 -1.20 6.09
N LEU A 374 -1.95 -1.28 6.53
CA LEU A 374 -0.93 -2.24 6.09
C LEU A 374 -0.45 -3.14 7.26
N ILE A 375 -1.38 -3.74 8.01
CA ILE A 375 -1.18 -4.59 9.22
C ILE A 375 -0.01 -5.60 9.19
N VAL A 376 0.48 -5.97 8.00
CA VAL A 376 1.67 -6.81 7.80
C VAL A 376 2.96 -6.16 8.32
N LEU A 377 2.99 -4.84 8.43
CA LEU A 377 4.13 -4.05 8.90
C LEU A 377 4.20 -4.00 10.43
N ASP A 378 3.07 -4.20 11.09
CA ASP A 378 2.91 -4.05 12.53
C ASP A 378 2.90 -5.44 13.20
N GLN A 379 2.16 -6.39 12.62
CA GLN A 379 2.17 -7.79 13.05
C GLN A 379 3.30 -8.60 12.39
N GLN A 380 4.54 -8.10 12.47
CA GLN A 380 5.72 -8.67 11.80
C GLN A 380 6.00 -10.13 12.20
N GLU A 381 5.66 -10.51 13.43
CA GLU A 381 5.79 -11.89 13.93
C GLU A 381 4.78 -12.88 13.32
N SER A 382 3.75 -12.41 12.61
CA SER A 382 2.70 -13.27 12.05
C SER A 382 3.18 -14.13 10.88
N ASP A 383 2.57 -15.30 10.71
CA ASP A 383 2.87 -16.20 9.59
C ASP A 383 2.60 -15.56 8.20
N TYR A 384 1.78 -14.50 8.13
CA TYR A 384 1.48 -13.79 6.88
C TYR A 384 2.48 -12.66 6.61
N ALA A 385 2.90 -11.87 7.61
CA ALA A 385 3.97 -10.89 7.45
C ALA A 385 5.30 -11.57 7.08
N ARG A 386 5.60 -12.72 7.72
CA ARG A 386 6.74 -13.57 7.38
C ARG A 386 6.74 -14.03 5.92
N ALA A 387 5.57 -14.30 5.34
CA ALA A 387 5.46 -14.67 3.92
C ALA A 387 5.81 -13.51 2.98
N TYR A 388 5.45 -12.25 3.33
CA TYR A 388 5.88 -11.10 2.53
C TYR A 388 7.39 -10.85 2.63
N TRP A 389 8.02 -11.05 3.80
CA TRP A 389 9.49 -10.99 3.93
C TRP A 389 10.22 -12.05 3.09
N LEU A 390 9.74 -13.30 3.11
CA LEU A 390 10.31 -14.38 2.30
C LEU A 390 10.13 -14.13 0.79
N LEU A 391 8.97 -13.61 0.37
CA LEU A 391 8.72 -13.25 -1.03
C LEU A 391 9.57 -12.05 -1.48
N LEU A 392 9.75 -11.03 -0.63
CA LEU A 392 10.61 -9.89 -0.93
C LEU A 392 12.08 -10.34 -1.06
N GLU A 393 12.53 -11.30 -0.26
CA GLU A 393 13.87 -11.88 -0.42
C GLU A 393 14.03 -12.60 -1.76
N GLU A 394 13.09 -13.48 -2.14
CA GLU A 394 13.13 -14.16 -3.43
C GLU A 394 13.08 -13.17 -4.60
N LEU A 395 12.34 -12.07 -4.47
CA LEU A 395 12.30 -11.00 -5.46
C LEU A 395 13.63 -10.25 -5.56
N LEU A 396 14.21 -9.83 -4.44
CA LEU A 396 15.50 -9.14 -4.39
C LEU A 396 16.68 -10.03 -4.83
N ALA A 397 16.56 -11.35 -4.68
CA ALA A 397 17.51 -12.30 -5.26
C ALA A 397 17.48 -12.33 -6.80
N VAL A 398 16.42 -11.79 -7.44
CA VAL A 398 16.27 -11.69 -8.90
C VAL A 398 16.55 -10.28 -9.41
N ILE A 399 16.02 -9.24 -8.75
CA ILE A 399 16.14 -7.84 -9.20
C ILE A 399 17.37 -7.13 -8.63
N GLY A 400 17.93 -7.62 -7.52
CA GLY A 400 19.09 -7.07 -6.83
C GLY A 400 18.81 -5.81 -6.01
N GLY A 401 19.86 -5.00 -5.83
CA GLY A 401 19.81 -3.69 -5.17
C GLY A 401 20.23 -3.70 -3.70
N PRO A 402 20.32 -2.50 -3.09
CA PRO A 402 21.00 -2.33 -1.81
C PRO A 402 20.29 -2.98 -0.60
N ALA A 403 19.02 -3.35 -0.72
CA ALA A 403 18.28 -4.03 0.35
C ALA A 403 18.54 -5.55 0.41
N GLN A 404 19.14 -6.15 -0.63
CA GLN A 404 19.22 -7.60 -0.80
C GLN A 404 19.87 -8.32 0.40
N GLU A 405 20.97 -7.79 0.94
CA GLU A 405 21.66 -8.41 2.08
C GLU A 405 20.82 -8.33 3.37
N VAL A 406 20.28 -7.16 3.70
CA VAL A 406 19.47 -6.93 4.92
C VAL A 406 18.22 -7.80 4.90
N VAL A 407 17.53 -7.88 3.76
CA VAL A 407 16.33 -8.70 3.60
C VAL A 407 16.66 -10.20 3.68
N SER A 408 17.83 -10.63 3.18
CA SER A 408 18.31 -12.01 3.33
C SER A 408 18.56 -12.39 4.80
N GLN A 409 19.16 -11.49 5.59
CA GLN A 409 19.36 -11.70 7.04
C GLN A 409 18.02 -11.83 7.81
N ILE A 410 16.99 -11.05 7.42
CA ILE A 410 15.63 -11.15 7.97
C ILE A 410 14.98 -12.49 7.57
N ALA A 411 15.02 -12.85 6.29
CA ALA A 411 14.48 -14.10 5.78
C ALA A 411 15.10 -15.33 6.45
N ASP A 412 16.41 -15.34 6.66
CA ASP A 412 17.12 -16.40 7.37
C ASP A 412 16.75 -16.50 8.85
N THR A 413 16.46 -15.39 9.51
CA THR A 413 15.96 -15.37 10.89
C THR A 413 14.57 -16.00 10.96
N ILE A 414 13.68 -15.63 10.03
CA ILE A 414 12.34 -16.22 9.88
C ILE A 414 12.42 -17.74 9.63
N ARG A 415 13.34 -18.20 8.77
CA ARG A 415 13.59 -19.62 8.48
C ARG A 415 14.07 -20.39 9.72
N LYS A 416 15.04 -19.84 10.46
CA LYS A 416 15.57 -20.43 11.71
C LYS A 416 14.46 -20.58 12.76
N GLU A 417 13.65 -19.55 12.97
CA GLU A 417 12.50 -19.63 13.87
C GLU A 417 11.45 -20.66 13.44
N ALA A 418 11.13 -20.73 12.15
CA ALA A 418 10.17 -21.71 11.63
C ALA A 418 10.64 -23.16 11.88
N GLN A 419 11.93 -23.43 11.72
CA GLN A 419 12.53 -24.73 12.05
C GLN A 419 12.45 -25.01 13.56
N ILE A 420 12.79 -24.06 14.43
CA ILE A 420 12.67 -24.22 15.90
C ILE A 420 11.21 -24.44 16.32
N ARG A 421 10.24 -23.73 15.72
CA ARG A 421 8.80 -23.92 15.95
C ARG A 421 8.35 -25.33 15.52
N LYS A 422 8.87 -25.86 14.41
CA LYS A 422 8.60 -27.21 13.87
C LYS A 422 9.18 -28.30 14.77
N GLU A 423 10.43 -28.19 15.20
CA GLU A 423 11.10 -29.14 16.11
C GLU A 423 10.38 -29.21 17.47
N LYS A 424 10.06 -28.05 18.07
CA LYS A 424 9.26 -27.98 19.32
C LYS A 424 7.89 -28.64 19.16
N LYS A 425 7.25 -28.55 18.00
CA LYS A 425 5.97 -29.21 17.70
C LYS A 425 6.12 -30.73 17.56
N GLN A 426 7.16 -31.21 16.89
CA GLN A 426 7.48 -32.64 16.76
C GLN A 426 7.81 -33.27 18.11
N ALA A 427 8.64 -32.62 18.93
CA ALA A 427 8.97 -33.07 20.28
C ALA A 427 7.71 -33.20 21.16
N LYS A 428 6.81 -32.20 21.16
CA LYS A 428 5.53 -32.28 21.89
C LYS A 428 4.64 -33.43 21.40
N GLN A 429 4.59 -33.70 20.09
CA GLN A 429 3.85 -34.84 19.54
C GLN A 429 4.46 -36.19 19.95
N GLN A 430 5.80 -36.29 20.02
CA GLN A 430 6.50 -37.50 20.45
C GLN A 430 6.28 -37.79 21.95
N VAL A 431 6.34 -36.76 22.81
CA VAL A 431 6.02 -36.89 24.24
C VAL A 431 4.58 -37.38 24.42
N LYS A 432 3.59 -36.72 23.80
CA LYS A 432 2.17 -37.14 23.90
C LYS A 432 1.96 -38.59 23.46
N LYS A 433 2.63 -39.05 22.40
CA LYS A 433 2.54 -40.45 21.94
C LYS A 433 3.14 -41.44 22.93
N ILE A 434 4.20 -41.06 23.65
CA ILE A 434 4.78 -41.87 24.74
C ILE A 434 3.83 -41.93 25.94
N GLU A 435 3.20 -40.81 26.31
CA GLU A 435 2.20 -40.74 27.37
C GLU A 435 0.98 -41.61 27.05
N GLU A 436 0.44 -41.53 25.84
CA GLU A 436 -0.69 -42.36 25.37
C GLU A 436 -0.37 -43.86 25.43
N VAL A 437 0.80 -44.28 24.94
CA VAL A 437 1.25 -45.69 25.01
C VAL A 437 1.44 -46.14 26.47
N THR A 438 1.97 -45.26 27.33
CA THR A 438 2.20 -45.56 28.76
C THR A 438 0.88 -45.63 29.53
N ALA A 439 -0.11 -44.80 29.19
CA ALA A 439 -1.45 -44.84 29.77
C ALA A 439 -2.20 -46.12 29.36
N SER A 440 -2.12 -46.56 28.10
CA SER A 440 -2.70 -47.84 27.67
C SER A 440 -2.03 -49.03 28.37
N ARG A 441 -0.70 -49.01 28.56
CA ARG A 441 0.05 -50.02 29.34
C ARG A 441 -0.22 -50.01 30.85
N LYS A 442 -1.02 -49.06 31.36
CA LYS A 442 -1.53 -49.03 32.74
C LYS A 442 -3.02 -49.38 32.86
N ARG A 443 -3.68 -49.68 31.73
CA ARG A 443 -5.10 -50.04 31.63
C ARG A 443 -5.32 -51.49 31.17
N ALA A 444 -4.27 -52.12 30.67
CA ALA A 444 -4.15 -53.56 30.42
C ALA A 444 -3.20 -54.15 31.47
#